data_AF-A0A2I5T949-F1
#
_entry.id   AF-A0A2I5T949-F1
#
_cell.length_a   1.000
_cell.length_b   1.000
_cell.length_c   1.000
_cell.angle_alpha   90.00
_cell.angle_beta   90.00
_cell.angle_gamma   90.00
#
_symmetry.space_group_name_H-M   'P 1'
#
loop_
_entity.id
_entity.type
_entity.pdbx_description
1 polymer ?
#
loop_
_entity_poly.entity_id
_entity_poly.type
_entity_poly.pdbx_seq_one_letter_code
_entity_poly.pdbx_strand_id
1 'polypeptide(L)'
;MYDYIIVGGGPSAAIEAHRLAMNNASVLMIYKQPGGTMSMMGSRRLQSYCHELELPDSAIGLDNFMSQLTFSPTADEYITYVSHYIDNQPVERIIGDVVFITHDDNVFICKVSNRQGVDGYRATHLVLATGIQPKRISEALYQFNTITCFDAYKLLIKGNPALREYKQAIIIGGGNSAFQLAESAAAAGLNTTILAKNYLGVFPQETNDRYALRAPTQSVIERIWKSQTDPLITPLNFFIYTSLAFYNDELVVNLLECENACHIANLSINNASYISSCDNTSRQNNTEKQLCISTAETLFISAIGTEGCIPENDIPSLKLNHEGFVDNVKGKTGLSGLYVCGTLAGARSVNDMQITEY
;
A
#
# COMPACT_ATOMS: atom_id res chain seq x y z
N MET A 1 -20.09 26.69 9.94
CA MET A 1 -18.81 26.59 10.67
C MET A 1 -18.93 25.36 11.54
N TYR A 2 -17.94 24.47 11.51
CA TYR A 2 -17.95 23.20 12.22
C TYR A 2 -16.99 23.25 13.42
N ASP A 3 -17.18 22.36 14.39
CA ASP A 3 -16.20 22.16 15.44
C ASP A 3 -15.00 21.37 14.88
N TYR A 4 -15.29 20.34 14.07
CA TYR A 4 -14.28 19.47 13.46
C TYR A 4 -14.55 19.26 11.97
N ILE A 5 -13.49 19.33 11.17
CA ILE A 5 -13.44 18.69 9.86
C ILE A 5 -12.56 17.45 9.95
N ILE A 6 -13.07 16.31 9.49
CA ILE A 6 -12.31 15.06 9.32
C ILE A 6 -12.04 14.86 7.83
N VAL A 7 -10.79 14.73 7.45
CA VAL A 7 -10.37 14.47 6.06
C VAL A 7 -9.98 13.01 5.92
N GLY A 8 -10.79 12.23 5.20
CA GLY A 8 -10.59 10.80 4.99
C GLY A 8 -11.89 10.00 5.05
N GLY A 9 -11.93 8.88 4.33
CA GLY A 9 -13.09 7.97 4.28
C GLY A 9 -12.76 6.54 4.69
N GLY A 10 -11.60 6.34 5.35
CA GLY A 10 -11.13 5.04 5.79
C GLY A 10 -11.54 4.68 7.22
N PRO A 11 -11.04 3.55 7.75
CA PRO A 11 -11.39 3.08 9.10
C PRO A 11 -11.05 4.09 10.19
N SER A 12 -9.90 4.78 10.09
CA SER A 12 -9.50 5.81 11.06
C SER A 12 -10.46 7.01 11.07
N ALA A 13 -10.98 7.40 9.90
CA ALA A 13 -11.98 8.46 9.82
C ALA A 13 -13.31 8.03 10.45
N ALA A 14 -13.73 6.78 10.20
CA ALA A 14 -14.95 6.22 10.79
C ALA A 14 -14.88 6.18 12.33
N ILE A 15 -13.73 5.79 12.90
CA ILE A 15 -13.52 5.78 14.35
C ILE A 15 -13.59 7.19 14.93
N GLU A 16 -12.92 8.15 14.30
CA GLU A 16 -12.89 9.53 14.81
C GLU A 16 -14.25 10.22 14.68
N ALA A 17 -14.96 9.99 13.57
CA ALA A 17 -16.30 10.51 13.36
C ALA A 17 -17.28 9.96 14.41
N HIS A 18 -17.23 8.65 14.71
CA HIS A 18 -18.04 8.06 15.78
C HIS A 18 -17.80 8.75 17.12
N ARG A 19 -16.53 8.88 17.50
CA ARG A 19 -16.12 9.40 18.80
C ARG A 19 -16.48 10.87 19.00
N LEU A 20 -16.23 11.70 17.98
CA LEU A 20 -16.58 13.11 18.02
C LEU A 20 -18.11 13.31 18.03
N ALA A 21 -18.85 12.49 17.28
CA ALA A 21 -20.31 12.51 17.31
C ALA A 21 -20.88 12.16 18.70
N MET A 22 -20.31 11.18 19.40
CA MET A 22 -20.70 10.84 20.79
C MET A 22 -20.47 11.99 21.79
N ASN A 23 -19.58 12.92 21.47
CA ASN A 23 -19.33 14.12 22.26
C ASN A 23 -20.21 15.32 21.84
N ASN A 24 -21.23 15.11 21.00
CA ASN A 24 -22.11 16.15 20.46
C ASN A 24 -21.39 17.27 19.69
N ALA A 25 -20.21 16.98 19.11
CA ALA A 25 -19.51 17.96 18.28
C ALA A 25 -20.19 18.11 16.90
N SER A 26 -20.14 19.32 16.34
CA SER A 26 -20.49 19.56 14.93
C SER A 26 -19.36 19.08 14.03
N VAL A 27 -19.57 17.94 13.36
CA VAL A 27 -18.54 17.25 12.55
C VAL A 27 -18.91 17.24 11.08
N LEU A 28 -17.97 17.65 10.23
CA LEU A 28 -18.00 17.45 8.79
C LEU A 28 -16.93 16.43 8.37
N MET A 29 -17.31 15.37 7.67
CA MET A 29 -16.38 14.42 7.06
C MET A 29 -16.26 14.63 5.56
N ILE A 30 -15.03 14.70 5.05
CA ILE A 30 -14.73 14.97 3.64
C ILE A 30 -13.85 13.84 3.09
N TYR A 31 -14.30 13.18 2.03
CA TYR A 31 -13.60 12.03 1.46
C TYR A 31 -13.88 11.79 -0.02
N LYS A 32 -12.89 11.29 -0.75
CA LYS A 32 -13.05 10.92 -2.18
C LYS A 32 -13.98 9.73 -2.37
N GLN A 33 -13.82 8.73 -1.50
CA GLN A 33 -14.48 7.44 -1.57
C GLN A 33 -14.49 6.78 -0.19
N PRO A 34 -15.52 5.99 0.13
CA PRO A 34 -15.57 5.26 1.38
C PRO A 34 -14.59 4.06 1.36
N GLY A 35 -14.16 3.62 2.53
CA GLY A 35 -13.15 2.56 2.71
C GLY A 35 -11.70 2.99 2.42
N GLY A 36 -11.49 4.25 2.03
CA GLY A 36 -10.17 4.83 1.81
C GLY A 36 -9.37 4.13 0.70
N THR A 37 -8.08 3.90 0.95
CA THR A 37 -7.12 3.38 -0.03
C THR A 37 -7.40 1.93 -0.44
N MET A 38 -8.06 1.12 0.42
CA MET A 38 -8.26 -0.31 0.15
C MET A 38 -9.15 -0.59 -1.06
N SER A 39 -9.97 0.37 -1.48
CA SER A 39 -10.82 0.28 -2.68
C SER A 39 -10.08 -0.04 -3.97
N MET A 40 -8.79 0.27 -4.07
CA MET A 40 -7.98 -0.11 -5.23
C MET A 40 -7.81 -1.63 -5.39
N MET A 41 -8.00 -2.39 -4.31
CA MET A 41 -7.77 -3.85 -4.29
C MET A 41 -8.99 -4.66 -4.74
N GLY A 42 -10.19 -4.08 -4.72
CA GLY A 42 -11.43 -4.72 -5.14
C GLY A 42 -11.72 -6.04 -4.41
N SER A 43 -12.08 -7.09 -5.15
CA SER A 43 -12.45 -8.39 -4.58
C SER A 43 -11.26 -9.22 -4.07
N ARG A 44 -10.06 -8.64 -3.92
CA ARG A 44 -8.88 -9.36 -3.43
C ARG A 44 -8.94 -9.54 -1.92
N ARG A 45 -8.50 -10.71 -1.47
CA ARG A 45 -8.31 -11.02 -0.06
C ARG A 45 -7.26 -10.10 0.54
N LEU A 46 -7.60 -9.47 1.66
CA LEU A 46 -6.67 -8.70 2.47
C LEU A 46 -5.68 -9.66 3.14
N GLN A 47 -4.52 -9.13 3.51
CA GLN A 47 -3.55 -9.90 4.30
C GLN A 47 -3.98 -10.05 5.75
N SER A 48 -4.83 -9.16 6.26
CA SER A 48 -5.28 -9.17 7.65
C SER A 48 -6.49 -10.03 7.87
N TYR A 49 -6.54 -10.68 9.04
CA TYR A 49 -7.68 -11.47 9.48
C TYR A 49 -8.80 -10.56 9.98
N CYS A 50 -10.01 -11.10 10.04
CA CYS A 50 -11.22 -10.37 10.44
C CYS A 50 -11.04 -9.57 11.74
N HIS A 51 -10.56 -10.21 12.81
CA HIS A 51 -10.36 -9.61 14.13
C HIS A 51 -9.31 -8.48 14.17
N GLU A 52 -8.45 -8.38 13.15
CA GLU A 52 -7.41 -7.35 13.06
C GLU A 52 -7.86 -6.11 12.29
N LEU A 53 -9.03 -6.19 11.66
CA LEU A 53 -9.62 -5.15 10.84
C LEU A 53 -10.91 -4.61 11.44
N GLU A 54 -11.47 -5.31 12.41
CA GLU A 54 -12.65 -4.90 13.15
C GLU A 54 -12.41 -3.53 13.82
N LEU A 55 -13.33 -2.60 13.58
CA LEU A 55 -13.29 -1.28 14.20
C LEU A 55 -13.52 -1.44 15.71
N PRO A 56 -12.79 -0.69 16.55
CA PRO A 56 -13.10 -0.62 17.97
C PRO A 56 -14.56 -0.19 18.21
N ASP A 57 -15.21 -0.80 19.20
CA ASP A 57 -16.58 -0.50 19.63
C ASP A 57 -17.66 -0.64 18.55
N SER A 58 -17.37 -1.43 17.51
CA SER A 58 -18.30 -1.67 16.40
C SER A 58 -19.49 -2.53 16.86
N ALA A 59 -20.73 -2.04 16.64
CA ALA A 59 -21.96 -2.72 17.07
C ALA A 59 -22.30 -4.00 16.26
N ILE A 60 -21.84 -4.05 15.01
CA ILE A 60 -21.94 -5.17 14.08
C ILE A 60 -20.51 -5.55 13.66
N GLY A 61 -20.09 -6.79 13.90
CA GLY A 61 -18.73 -7.24 13.55
C GLY A 61 -18.48 -7.34 12.05
N LEU A 62 -17.20 -7.33 11.65
CA LEU A 62 -16.78 -7.47 10.24
C LEU A 62 -17.16 -8.83 9.64
N ASP A 63 -17.28 -9.86 10.46
CA ASP A 63 -17.71 -11.21 10.08
C ASP A 63 -19.09 -11.24 9.39
N ASN A 64 -19.99 -10.33 9.78
CA ASN A 64 -21.33 -10.19 9.20
C ASN A 64 -21.31 -9.69 7.74
N PHE A 65 -20.17 -9.15 7.29
CA PHE A 65 -19.96 -8.66 5.93
C PHE A 65 -19.17 -9.65 5.07
N MET A 66 -18.72 -10.76 5.65
CA MET A 66 -17.87 -11.74 4.97
C MET A 66 -18.69 -12.89 4.38
N SER A 67 -18.38 -13.24 3.14
CA SER A 67 -18.94 -14.42 2.46
C SER A 67 -18.40 -15.74 2.99
N GLN A 68 -17.16 -15.76 3.49
CA GLN A 68 -16.47 -16.97 3.95
C GLN A 68 -15.57 -16.67 5.16
N LEU A 69 -16.01 -17.07 6.34
CA LEU A 69 -15.34 -16.79 7.63
C LEU A 69 -13.98 -17.48 7.79
N THR A 70 -13.73 -18.55 7.03
CA THR A 70 -12.47 -19.31 7.08
C THR A 70 -11.30 -18.58 6.40
N PHE A 71 -11.56 -17.51 5.65
CA PHE A 71 -10.54 -16.73 4.94
C PHE A 71 -10.45 -15.32 5.50
N SER A 72 -9.39 -14.58 5.13
CA SER A 72 -9.36 -13.14 5.37
C SER A 72 -10.48 -12.44 4.58
N PRO A 73 -11.00 -11.28 5.04
CA PRO A 73 -11.94 -10.49 4.25
C PRO A 73 -11.32 -10.04 2.93
N THR A 74 -12.14 -9.89 1.90
CA THR A 74 -11.77 -9.13 0.70
C THR A 74 -11.78 -7.63 0.98
N ALA A 75 -11.12 -6.84 0.13
CA ALA A 75 -11.18 -5.39 0.27
C ALA A 75 -12.62 -4.88 0.10
N ASP A 76 -13.39 -5.41 -0.85
CA ASP A 76 -14.81 -5.06 -1.03
C ASP A 76 -15.67 -5.35 0.22
N GLU A 77 -15.49 -6.52 0.86
CA GLU A 77 -16.16 -6.88 2.12
C GLU A 77 -15.77 -5.89 3.23
N TYR A 78 -14.48 -5.56 3.36
CA TYR A 78 -14.01 -4.61 4.36
C TYR A 78 -14.49 -3.18 4.11
N ILE A 79 -14.54 -2.74 2.86
CA ILE A 79 -15.06 -1.41 2.48
C ILE A 79 -16.55 -1.33 2.76
N THR A 80 -17.30 -2.39 2.49
CA THR A 80 -18.74 -2.44 2.79
C THR A 80 -18.97 -2.29 4.29
N TYR A 81 -18.17 -2.99 5.11
CA TYR A 81 -18.14 -2.84 6.55
C TYR A 81 -17.84 -1.39 6.99
N VAL A 82 -16.72 -0.80 6.54
CA VAL A 82 -16.37 0.59 6.91
C VAL A 82 -17.43 1.60 6.44
N SER A 83 -17.98 1.41 5.24
CA SER A 83 -19.03 2.27 4.68
C SER A 83 -20.29 2.22 5.54
N HIS A 84 -20.70 1.03 5.99
CA HIS A 84 -21.82 0.87 6.90
C HIS A 84 -21.64 1.72 8.17
N TYR A 85 -20.45 1.74 8.76
CA TYR A 85 -20.18 2.57 9.94
C TYR A 85 -20.24 4.06 9.65
N ILE A 86 -19.61 4.50 8.58
CA ILE A 86 -19.65 5.90 8.14
C ILE A 86 -21.10 6.33 7.89
N ASP A 87 -21.89 5.48 7.26
CA ASP A 87 -23.22 5.84 6.80
C ASP A 87 -24.25 5.98 7.92
N ASN A 88 -24.05 5.24 9.02
CA ASN A 88 -24.92 5.23 10.18
C ASN A 88 -24.50 6.23 11.28
N GLN A 89 -23.47 7.05 11.05
CA GLN A 89 -23.05 8.09 11.98
C GLN A 89 -23.82 9.41 11.76
N PRO A 90 -24.16 10.15 12.84
CA PRO A 90 -24.88 11.41 12.74
C PRO A 90 -23.93 12.58 12.41
N VAL A 91 -23.14 12.44 11.33
CA VAL A 91 -22.17 13.44 10.85
C VAL A 91 -22.51 13.88 9.44
N GLU A 92 -22.25 15.15 9.13
CA GLU A 92 -22.38 15.67 7.77
C GLU A 92 -21.24 15.12 6.90
N ARG A 93 -21.53 14.82 5.63
CA ARG A 93 -20.60 14.13 4.73
C ARG A 93 -20.54 14.79 3.36
N ILE A 94 -19.33 14.96 2.85
CA ILE A 94 -19.08 15.49 1.51
C ILE A 94 -18.17 14.54 0.75
N ILE A 95 -18.65 14.10 -0.41
CA ILE A 95 -17.85 13.32 -1.36
C ILE A 95 -17.06 14.30 -2.23
N GLY A 96 -15.76 14.39 -1.97
CA GLY A 96 -14.87 15.34 -2.63
C GLY A 96 -13.40 15.16 -2.23
N ASP A 97 -12.51 15.81 -2.96
CA ASP A 97 -11.08 15.84 -2.71
C ASP A 97 -10.70 17.12 -1.97
N VAL A 98 -10.05 17.02 -0.81
CA VAL A 98 -9.44 18.19 -0.17
C VAL A 98 -8.17 18.52 -0.95
N VAL A 99 -8.26 19.54 -1.79
CA VAL A 99 -7.16 19.93 -2.69
C VAL A 99 -6.20 20.91 -2.03
N PHE A 100 -6.66 21.69 -1.04
CA PHE A 100 -5.78 22.62 -0.33
C PHE A 100 -6.31 22.91 1.08
N ILE A 101 -5.41 23.02 2.05
CA ILE A 101 -5.71 23.37 3.44
C ILE A 101 -4.97 24.66 3.81
N THR A 102 -5.70 25.63 4.35
CA THR A 102 -5.11 26.83 4.96
C THR A 102 -5.47 26.92 6.44
N HIS A 103 -4.62 27.56 7.24
CA HIS A 103 -4.91 27.86 8.63
C HIS A 103 -4.72 29.36 8.92
N ASP A 104 -5.80 30.05 9.28
CA ASP A 104 -5.82 31.48 9.56
C ASP A 104 -6.71 31.78 10.78
N ASP A 105 -6.28 32.69 11.65
CA ASP A 105 -7.00 33.11 12.87
C ASP A 105 -7.61 31.96 13.72
N ASN A 106 -6.86 30.86 13.92
CA ASN A 106 -7.29 29.63 14.61
C ASN A 106 -8.47 28.90 13.94
N VAL A 107 -8.62 29.06 12.62
CA VAL A 107 -9.62 28.38 11.81
C VAL A 107 -8.93 27.65 10.66
N PHE A 108 -9.25 26.37 10.51
CA PHE A 108 -8.88 25.59 9.34
C PHE A 108 -9.89 25.82 8.22
N ILE A 109 -9.38 26.05 7.02
CA ILE A 109 -10.19 26.14 5.80
C ILE A 109 -9.74 25.04 4.83
N CYS A 110 -10.64 24.12 4.54
CA CYS A 110 -10.43 23.05 3.57
C CYS A 110 -11.09 23.43 2.25
N LYS A 111 -10.29 23.58 1.19
CA LYS A 111 -10.79 23.70 -0.18
C LYS A 111 -11.04 22.31 -0.74
N VAL A 112 -12.26 22.06 -1.19
CA VAL A 112 -12.72 20.74 -1.63
C VAL A 112 -13.14 20.81 -3.08
N SER A 113 -12.49 20.03 -3.93
CA SER A 113 -12.94 19.78 -5.29
C SER A 113 -14.00 18.67 -5.27
N ASN A 114 -15.20 18.98 -5.73
CA ASN A 114 -16.33 18.05 -5.85
C ASN A 114 -16.91 18.11 -7.28
N ARG A 115 -18.04 17.43 -7.52
CA ARG A 115 -18.69 17.43 -8.86
C ARG A 115 -19.24 18.79 -9.30
N GLN A 116 -19.48 19.70 -8.35
CA GLN A 116 -20.09 21.01 -8.57
C GLN A 116 -19.04 22.12 -8.72
N GLY A 117 -17.80 21.88 -8.31
CA GLY A 117 -16.70 22.83 -8.40
C GLY A 117 -15.77 22.72 -7.20
N VAL A 118 -15.23 23.86 -6.77
CA VAL A 118 -14.38 23.96 -5.59
C VAL A 118 -15.08 24.80 -4.52
N ASP A 119 -15.34 24.18 -3.38
CA ASP A 119 -16.00 24.81 -2.22
C ASP A 119 -15.05 24.90 -1.02
N GLY A 120 -15.32 25.83 -0.10
CA GLY A 120 -14.50 26.05 1.10
C GLY A 120 -15.27 25.74 2.38
N TYR A 121 -14.72 24.87 3.23
CA TYR A 121 -15.31 24.47 4.51
C TYR A 121 -14.43 24.92 5.67
N ARG A 122 -15.05 25.35 6.77
CA ARG A 122 -14.36 25.98 7.90
C ARG A 122 -14.62 25.26 9.22
N ALA A 123 -13.57 25.02 9.99
CA ALA A 123 -13.66 24.46 11.34
C ALA A 123 -12.59 24.99 12.30
N THR A 124 -12.85 24.89 13.60
CA THR A 124 -11.85 25.20 14.65
C THR A 124 -10.81 24.09 14.80
N HIS A 125 -11.18 22.85 14.50
CA HIS A 125 -10.29 21.70 14.56
C HIS A 125 -10.29 20.92 13.23
N LEU A 126 -9.15 20.31 12.92
CA LEU A 126 -8.93 19.53 11.71
C LEU A 126 -8.30 18.18 12.08
N VAL A 127 -8.92 17.09 11.64
CA VAL A 127 -8.43 15.73 11.82
C VAL A 127 -8.06 15.15 10.46
N LEU A 128 -6.78 14.82 10.26
CA LEU A 128 -6.30 14.20 9.05
C LEU A 128 -6.24 12.68 9.22
N ALA A 129 -7.17 12.01 8.54
CA ALA A 129 -7.35 10.56 8.48
C ALA A 129 -7.17 10.05 7.02
N THR A 130 -6.24 10.67 6.30
CA THR A 130 -6.07 10.57 4.84
C THR A 130 -5.37 9.28 4.39
N GLY A 131 -4.81 8.52 5.31
CA GLY A 131 -4.17 7.24 5.03
C GLY A 131 -2.84 7.39 4.29
N ILE A 132 -2.64 6.54 3.28
CA ILE A 132 -1.35 6.34 2.61
C ILE A 132 -1.44 6.53 1.10
N GLN A 133 -0.29 6.85 0.51
CA GLN A 133 0.00 6.89 -0.91
C GLN A 133 1.26 6.08 -1.23
N PRO A 134 1.48 5.66 -2.49
CA PRO A 134 2.73 5.02 -2.88
C PRO A 134 3.92 5.96 -2.69
N LYS A 135 5.06 5.45 -2.22
CA LYS A 135 6.30 6.23 -2.22
C LYS A 135 6.67 6.66 -3.64
N ARG A 136 7.25 7.85 -3.76
CA ARG A 136 7.74 8.34 -5.05
C ARG A 136 8.74 7.36 -5.66
N ILE A 137 8.51 7.05 -6.93
CA ILE A 137 9.39 6.21 -7.74
C ILE A 137 10.73 6.95 -7.88
N SER A 138 11.84 6.26 -7.63
CA SER A 138 13.18 6.83 -7.84
C SER A 138 13.34 7.23 -9.31
N GLU A 139 14.09 8.30 -9.59
CA GLU A 139 14.34 8.73 -10.97
C GLU A 139 14.95 7.63 -11.84
N ALA A 140 15.79 6.79 -11.23
CA ALA A 140 16.38 5.63 -11.89
C ALA A 140 15.33 4.66 -12.45
N LEU A 141 14.11 4.62 -11.87
CA LEU A 141 13.03 3.73 -12.28
C LEU A 141 12.02 4.39 -13.24
N TYR A 142 12.07 5.72 -13.45
CA TYR A 142 11.20 6.39 -14.41
C TYR A 142 11.49 5.96 -15.85
N GLN A 143 12.73 5.53 -16.13
CA GLN A 143 13.15 5.08 -17.46
C GLN A 143 12.39 3.84 -17.95
N PHE A 144 11.69 3.10 -17.06
CA PHE A 144 10.97 1.86 -17.39
C PHE A 144 9.44 2.04 -17.53
N ASN A 145 8.92 3.28 -17.58
CA ASN A 145 7.47 3.54 -17.50
C ASN A 145 6.81 2.86 -16.29
N THR A 146 7.54 2.79 -15.16
CA THR A 146 7.13 2.09 -13.95
C THR A 146 5.83 2.67 -13.39
N ILE A 147 4.83 1.81 -13.14
CA ILE A 147 3.58 2.20 -12.48
C ILE A 147 3.65 1.97 -10.96
N THR A 148 2.81 2.67 -10.20
CA THR A 148 2.74 2.49 -8.75
C THR A 148 2.04 1.18 -8.37
N CYS A 149 2.26 0.70 -7.14
CA CYS A 149 1.53 -0.45 -6.60
C CYS A 149 0.00 -0.25 -6.62
N PHE A 150 -0.48 0.98 -6.42
CA PHE A 150 -1.91 1.28 -6.41
C PHE A 150 -2.52 1.17 -7.81
N ASP A 151 -1.81 1.66 -8.83
CA ASP A 151 -2.24 1.53 -10.22
C ASP A 151 -2.14 0.08 -10.68
N ALA A 152 -1.12 -0.65 -10.23
CA ALA A 152 -0.97 -2.07 -10.53
C ALA A 152 -2.13 -2.91 -9.96
N TYR A 153 -2.61 -2.61 -8.75
CA TYR A 153 -3.80 -3.30 -8.21
C TYR A 153 -5.04 -3.11 -9.10
N LYS A 154 -5.23 -1.91 -9.67
CA LYS A 154 -6.34 -1.64 -10.58
C LYS A 154 -6.14 -2.32 -11.94
N LEU A 155 -4.92 -2.28 -12.47
CA LEU A 155 -4.58 -2.89 -13.75
C LEU A 155 -4.74 -4.42 -13.71
N LEU A 156 -4.25 -5.06 -12.64
CA LEU A 156 -4.28 -6.51 -12.45
C LEU A 156 -5.67 -7.06 -12.06
N ILE A 157 -6.75 -6.27 -12.14
CA ILE A 157 -8.11 -6.76 -11.92
C ILE A 157 -8.45 -7.78 -13.00
N LYS A 158 -9.09 -8.88 -12.60
CA LYS A 158 -9.45 -9.98 -13.51
C LYS A 158 -10.24 -9.44 -14.71
N GLY A 159 -9.79 -9.77 -15.91
CA GLY A 159 -10.47 -9.41 -17.16
C GLY A 159 -10.14 -8.01 -17.69
N ASN A 160 -9.18 -7.29 -17.11
CA ASN A 160 -8.72 -6.02 -17.67
C ASN A 160 -8.06 -6.24 -19.05
N PRO A 161 -8.58 -5.67 -20.15
CA PRO A 161 -8.06 -5.91 -21.50
C PRO A 161 -6.65 -5.35 -21.71
N ALA A 162 -6.25 -4.31 -20.97
CA ALA A 162 -4.92 -3.71 -21.06
C ALA A 162 -3.80 -4.70 -20.67
N LEU A 163 -4.11 -5.76 -19.91
CA LEU A 163 -3.15 -6.80 -19.56
C LEU A 163 -2.63 -7.59 -20.76
N ARG A 164 -3.35 -7.60 -21.89
CA ARG A 164 -2.95 -8.33 -23.11
C ARG A 164 -1.70 -7.77 -23.77
N GLU A 165 -1.32 -6.54 -23.42
CA GLU A 165 -0.11 -5.87 -23.92
C GLU A 165 1.16 -6.38 -23.21
N TYR A 166 1.00 -7.14 -22.13
CA TYR A 166 2.11 -7.60 -21.30
C TYR A 166 2.23 -9.11 -21.33
N LYS A 167 3.48 -9.59 -21.39
CA LYS A 167 3.85 -11.00 -21.19
C LYS A 167 4.56 -11.21 -19.86
N GLN A 168 5.16 -10.16 -19.31
CA GLN A 168 5.98 -10.22 -18.10
C GLN A 168 5.59 -9.12 -17.12
N ALA A 169 5.79 -9.38 -15.83
CA ALA A 169 5.65 -8.39 -14.77
C ALA A 169 6.90 -8.38 -13.89
N ILE A 170 7.52 -7.21 -13.76
CA ILE A 170 8.66 -6.97 -12.87
C ILE A 170 8.21 -6.10 -11.71
N ILE A 171 8.25 -6.66 -10.51
CA ILE A 171 7.79 -6.00 -9.29
C ILE A 171 9.00 -5.63 -8.44
N ILE A 172 9.24 -4.33 -8.29
CA ILE A 172 10.37 -3.79 -7.54
C ILE A 172 9.91 -3.52 -6.11
N GLY A 173 10.35 -4.35 -5.17
CA GLY A 173 9.94 -4.30 -3.77
C GLY A 173 9.99 -5.68 -3.12
N GLY A 174 10.19 -5.73 -1.81
CA GLY A 174 10.24 -6.98 -1.02
C GLY A 174 9.17 -7.09 0.06
N GLY A 175 8.23 -6.14 0.10
CA GLY A 175 7.18 -6.09 1.12
C GLY A 175 5.90 -6.80 0.72
N ASN A 176 4.95 -6.85 1.64
CA ASN A 176 3.62 -7.42 1.49
C ASN A 176 2.91 -7.11 0.16
N SER A 177 2.92 -5.84 -0.28
CA SER A 177 2.28 -5.45 -1.54
C SER A 177 2.95 -6.09 -2.76
N ALA A 178 4.27 -6.30 -2.74
CA ALA A 178 4.99 -6.93 -3.84
C ALA A 178 4.52 -8.39 -4.03
N PHE A 179 4.36 -9.14 -2.93
CA PHE A 179 3.86 -10.51 -2.98
C PHE A 179 2.39 -10.57 -3.45
N GLN A 180 1.50 -9.72 -2.93
CA GLN A 180 0.10 -9.68 -3.40
C GLN A 180 -0.03 -9.33 -4.88
N LEU A 181 0.79 -8.40 -5.37
CA LEU A 181 0.83 -8.05 -6.79
C LEU A 181 1.41 -9.19 -7.63
N ALA A 182 2.41 -9.92 -7.11
CA ALA A 182 2.97 -11.06 -7.80
C ALA A 182 1.97 -12.21 -7.94
N GLU A 183 1.18 -12.47 -6.89
CA GLU A 183 0.06 -13.42 -6.94
C GLU A 183 -0.93 -13.02 -8.05
N SER A 184 -1.30 -11.74 -8.09
CA SER A 184 -2.25 -11.20 -9.07
C SER A 184 -1.71 -11.25 -10.50
N ALA A 185 -0.45 -10.87 -10.72
CA ALA A 185 0.20 -10.90 -12.03
C ALA A 185 0.34 -12.33 -12.56
N ALA A 186 0.77 -13.26 -11.71
CA ALA A 186 0.90 -14.65 -12.08
C ALA A 186 -0.48 -15.32 -12.30
N ALA A 187 -1.53 -14.91 -11.57
CA ALA A 187 -2.90 -15.36 -11.84
C ALA A 187 -3.47 -14.79 -13.16
N ALA A 188 -2.97 -13.64 -13.60
CA ALA A 188 -3.27 -13.08 -14.92
C ALA A 188 -2.46 -13.75 -16.07
N GLY A 189 -1.57 -14.70 -15.75
CA GLY A 189 -0.77 -15.43 -16.72
C GLY A 189 0.56 -14.75 -17.11
N LEU A 190 0.98 -13.72 -16.38
CA LEU A 190 2.24 -13.02 -16.63
C LEU A 190 3.43 -13.79 -16.02
N ASN A 191 4.52 -13.91 -16.77
CA ASN A 191 5.80 -14.34 -16.21
C ASN A 191 6.27 -13.28 -15.21
N THR A 192 6.31 -13.65 -13.93
CA THR A 192 6.41 -12.66 -12.86
C THR A 192 7.75 -12.77 -12.15
N THR A 193 8.40 -11.64 -11.91
CA THR A 193 9.65 -11.58 -11.15
C THR A 193 9.57 -10.49 -10.09
N ILE A 194 9.83 -10.86 -8.84
CA ILE A 194 10.00 -9.92 -7.72
C ILE A 194 11.49 -9.59 -7.59
N LEU A 195 11.81 -8.30 -7.60
CA LEU A 195 13.15 -7.77 -7.37
C LEU A 195 13.16 -7.00 -6.05
N ALA A 196 13.82 -7.56 -5.04
CA ALA A 196 13.92 -6.96 -3.70
C ALA A 196 15.35 -6.50 -3.40
N LYS A 197 15.50 -5.43 -2.60
CA LYS A 197 16.82 -5.05 -2.05
C LYS A 197 17.31 -6.00 -0.97
N ASN A 198 16.37 -6.62 -0.27
CA ASN A 198 16.60 -7.59 0.78
C ASN A 198 15.36 -8.47 0.95
N TYR A 199 15.56 -9.67 1.50
CA TYR A 199 14.46 -10.50 1.95
C TYR A 199 14.16 -10.21 3.43
N LEU A 200 12.94 -9.78 3.71
CA LEU A 200 12.49 -9.41 5.06
C LEU A 200 12.08 -10.61 5.94
N GLY A 201 12.14 -11.84 5.39
CA GLY A 201 11.73 -13.05 6.09
C GLY A 201 10.21 -13.31 6.05
N VAL A 202 9.83 -14.59 6.01
CA VAL A 202 8.47 -15.05 6.30
C VAL A 202 8.40 -15.34 7.78
N PHE A 203 7.40 -14.78 8.45
CA PHE A 203 7.05 -15.26 9.77
C PHE A 203 5.68 -15.94 9.68
N PRO A 204 5.60 -17.26 9.95
CA PRO A 204 4.32 -17.93 10.09
C PRO A 204 3.54 -17.32 11.27
N GLN A 205 2.24 -17.64 11.35
CA GLN A 205 1.24 -17.14 12.31
C GLN A 205 1.64 -17.18 13.81
N GLU A 206 2.79 -17.75 14.17
CA GLU A 206 3.23 -18.04 15.54
C GLU A 206 4.36 -17.14 16.05
N THR A 207 4.61 -15.98 15.43
CA THR A 207 5.64 -15.04 15.90
C THR A 207 5.06 -13.75 16.44
N ASN A 208 5.77 -13.12 17.37
CA ASN A 208 5.32 -11.90 18.08
C ASN A 208 5.17 -10.66 17.17
N ASP A 209 5.56 -10.72 15.89
CA ASP A 209 5.29 -9.66 14.93
C ASP A 209 4.11 -10.05 14.04
N ARG A 210 2.90 -9.64 14.47
CA ARG A 210 1.68 -9.86 13.70
C ARG A 210 1.75 -9.27 12.29
N TYR A 211 2.62 -8.30 12.01
CA TYR A 211 2.68 -7.59 10.72
C TYR A 211 3.59 -8.23 9.67
N ALA A 212 4.26 -9.33 10.01
CA ALA A 212 5.03 -10.12 9.08
C ALA A 212 4.18 -10.79 7.98
N LEU A 213 4.83 -11.17 6.88
CA LEU A 213 4.25 -11.68 5.63
C LEU A 213 3.15 -12.76 5.82
N ARG A 214 1.89 -12.39 5.57
CA ARG A 214 0.66 -13.19 5.87
C ARG A 214 0.22 -14.08 4.70
N ALA A 215 -0.85 -14.88 4.86
CA ALA A 215 -1.29 -15.99 3.98
C ALA A 215 -1.13 -15.82 2.44
N PRO A 216 -1.45 -14.68 1.79
CA PRO A 216 -1.16 -14.48 0.36
C PRO A 216 0.34 -14.51 -0.01
N THR A 217 1.21 -14.21 0.95
CA THR A 217 2.66 -14.33 0.76
C THR A 217 3.10 -15.79 0.75
N GLN A 218 2.49 -16.62 1.60
CA GLN A 218 2.80 -18.05 1.62
C GLN A 218 2.42 -18.71 0.28
N SER A 219 1.24 -18.39 -0.28
CA SER A 219 0.84 -18.92 -1.59
C SER A 219 1.82 -18.52 -2.70
N VAL A 220 2.32 -17.28 -2.68
CA VAL A 220 3.32 -16.80 -3.63
C VAL A 220 4.64 -17.53 -3.46
N ILE A 221 5.11 -17.77 -2.24
CA ILE A 221 6.37 -18.47 -1.97
C ILE A 221 6.29 -19.92 -2.43
N GLU A 222 5.19 -20.61 -2.11
CA GLU A 222 4.94 -21.94 -2.64
C GLU A 222 4.92 -21.94 -4.17
N ARG A 223 4.32 -20.92 -4.79
CA ARG A 223 4.29 -20.78 -6.24
C ARG A 223 5.67 -20.52 -6.83
N ILE A 224 6.52 -19.72 -6.16
CA ILE A 224 7.93 -19.55 -6.54
C ILE A 224 8.55 -20.93 -6.62
N TRP A 225 8.59 -21.67 -5.52
CA TRP A 225 9.21 -22.99 -5.45
C TRP A 225 8.69 -23.97 -6.51
N LYS A 226 7.36 -24.06 -6.66
CA LYS A 226 6.74 -24.98 -7.61
C LYS A 226 7.03 -24.58 -9.05
N SER A 227 7.02 -23.29 -9.38
CA SER A 227 7.33 -22.81 -10.74
C SER A 227 8.79 -23.03 -11.16
N GLN A 228 9.69 -23.21 -10.19
CA GLN A 228 11.10 -23.53 -10.45
C GLN A 228 11.33 -25.00 -10.82
N THR A 229 10.35 -25.88 -10.60
CA THR A 229 10.49 -27.33 -10.82
C THR A 229 9.42 -27.91 -11.74
N ASP A 230 8.27 -27.26 -11.86
CA ASP A 230 7.16 -27.68 -12.71
C ASP A 230 6.95 -26.70 -13.89
N PRO A 231 7.25 -27.12 -15.14
CA PRO A 231 7.10 -26.27 -16.32
C PRO A 231 5.64 -25.94 -16.68
N LEU A 232 4.65 -26.61 -16.07
CA LEU A 232 3.23 -26.32 -16.29
C LEU A 232 2.74 -25.11 -15.50
N ILE A 233 3.51 -24.66 -14.50
CA ILE A 233 3.16 -23.52 -13.66
C ILE A 233 3.79 -22.27 -14.26
N THR A 234 2.99 -21.20 -14.43
CA THR A 234 3.50 -19.90 -14.90
C THR A 234 4.68 -19.45 -14.02
N PRO A 235 5.84 -19.12 -14.62
CA PRO A 235 7.04 -18.71 -13.89
C PRO A 235 6.79 -17.59 -12.88
N LEU A 236 7.23 -17.81 -11.64
CA LEU A 236 7.32 -16.79 -10.59
C LEU A 236 8.70 -16.85 -9.95
N ASN A 237 9.49 -15.79 -10.15
CA ASN A 237 10.85 -15.69 -9.62
C ASN A 237 10.94 -14.65 -8.50
N PHE A 238 11.89 -14.85 -7.60
CA PHE A 238 12.27 -13.86 -6.60
C PHE A 238 13.78 -13.72 -6.57
N PHE A 239 14.27 -12.48 -6.67
CA PHE A 239 15.69 -12.16 -6.60
C PHE A 239 15.97 -11.02 -5.63
N ILE A 240 17.11 -11.12 -4.96
CA ILE A 240 17.73 -10.03 -4.22
C ILE A 240 18.77 -9.39 -5.15
N TYR A 241 18.55 -8.13 -5.52
CA TYR A 241 19.43 -7.41 -6.43
C TYR A 241 20.39 -6.49 -5.67
N THR A 242 21.61 -6.37 -6.20
CA THR A 242 22.60 -5.39 -5.72
C THR A 242 22.47 -4.07 -6.46
N SER A 243 22.19 -4.13 -7.75
CA SER A 243 22.02 -2.95 -8.60
C SER A 243 21.08 -3.22 -9.78
N LEU A 244 20.49 -2.12 -10.26
CA LEU A 244 19.61 -2.06 -11.41
C LEU A 244 20.18 -1.02 -12.37
N ALA A 245 20.30 -1.36 -13.64
CA ALA A 245 20.76 -0.45 -14.69
C ALA A 245 19.87 -0.59 -15.93
N PHE A 246 19.75 0.48 -16.70
CA PHE A 246 19.07 0.45 -17.99
C PHE A 246 20.09 0.50 -19.12
N TYR A 247 19.96 -0.40 -20.08
CA TYR A 247 20.83 -0.46 -21.25
C TYR A 247 20.05 -1.00 -22.45
N ASN A 248 20.03 -0.26 -23.57
CA ASN A 248 19.43 -0.69 -24.85
C ASN A 248 18.05 -1.36 -24.72
N ASP A 249 17.09 -0.69 -24.08
CA ASP A 249 15.73 -1.20 -23.87
C ASP A 249 15.64 -2.45 -22.98
N GLU A 250 16.66 -2.71 -22.17
CA GLU A 250 16.70 -3.77 -21.17
C GLU A 250 16.96 -3.23 -19.77
N LEU A 251 16.27 -3.82 -18.78
CA LEU A 251 16.65 -3.74 -17.39
C LEU A 251 17.72 -4.80 -17.12
N VAL A 252 18.91 -4.34 -16.77
CA VAL A 252 20.02 -5.17 -16.31
C VAL A 252 19.99 -5.23 -14.79
N VAL A 253 19.86 -6.44 -14.26
CA VAL A 253 19.79 -6.71 -12.82
C VAL A 253 21.03 -7.49 -12.41
N ASN A 254 21.82 -6.93 -11.50
CA ASN A 254 22.97 -7.62 -10.93
C ASN A 254 22.58 -8.31 -9.62
N LEU A 255 22.99 -9.56 -9.48
CA LEU A 255 22.61 -10.48 -8.42
C LEU A 255 23.86 -11.09 -7.81
N LEU A 256 23.97 -11.14 -6.48
CA LEU A 256 25.01 -11.91 -5.82
C LEU A 256 24.44 -13.25 -5.33
N GLU A 257 25.12 -14.35 -5.63
CA GLU A 257 24.71 -15.68 -5.15
C GLU A 257 24.60 -15.74 -3.62
N CYS A 258 25.54 -15.11 -2.90
CA CYS A 258 25.55 -15.11 -1.44
C CYS A 258 24.33 -14.37 -0.85
N GLU A 259 23.85 -13.31 -1.49
CA GLU A 259 22.65 -12.59 -1.05
C GLU A 259 21.36 -13.36 -1.40
N ASN A 260 21.39 -14.16 -2.47
CA ASN A 260 20.27 -14.98 -2.92
C ASN A 260 20.28 -16.40 -2.33
N ALA A 261 21.11 -16.68 -1.34
CA ALA A 261 21.19 -18.00 -0.68
C ALA A 261 19.98 -18.31 0.23
N CYS A 262 19.00 -17.41 0.34
CA CYS A 262 17.80 -17.63 1.15
C CYS A 262 16.81 -18.61 0.48
N HIS A 263 15.93 -19.21 1.29
CA HIS A 263 15.06 -20.31 0.83
C HIS A 263 14.12 -19.95 -0.33
N ILE A 264 13.76 -18.68 -0.52
CA ILE A 264 12.91 -18.24 -1.63
C ILE A 264 13.70 -17.87 -2.90
N ALA A 265 14.90 -17.32 -2.75
CA ALA A 265 15.68 -16.80 -3.86
C ALA A 265 16.60 -17.86 -4.48
N ASN A 266 17.05 -18.83 -3.68
CA ASN A 266 18.07 -19.81 -4.07
C ASN A 266 17.66 -20.61 -5.31
N LEU A 267 16.41 -21.08 -5.38
CA LEU A 267 15.94 -21.82 -6.56
C LEU A 267 15.86 -20.93 -7.80
N SER A 268 15.37 -19.69 -7.65
CA SER A 268 15.29 -18.73 -8.75
C SER A 268 16.68 -18.42 -9.32
N ILE A 269 17.68 -18.17 -8.46
CA ILE A 269 19.04 -17.84 -8.91
C ILE A 269 19.77 -19.04 -9.52
N ASN A 270 19.49 -20.26 -9.09
CA ASN A 270 20.08 -21.46 -9.70
C ASN A 270 19.53 -21.73 -11.10
N ASN A 271 18.27 -21.36 -11.35
CA ASN A 271 17.59 -21.52 -12.64
C ASN A 271 17.75 -20.31 -13.58
N ALA A 272 18.28 -19.18 -13.09
CA ALA A 272 18.53 -18.01 -13.92
C ALA A 272 19.51 -18.36 -15.06
N SER A 273 19.06 -18.23 -16.31
CA SER A 273 19.87 -18.50 -17.49
C SER A 273 20.95 -17.43 -17.64
N TYR A 274 22.22 -17.85 -17.69
CA TYR A 274 23.39 -16.97 -17.78
C TYR A 274 23.34 -16.07 -19.03
N ILE A 275 23.53 -14.76 -18.85
CA ILE A 275 24.12 -13.90 -19.89
C ILE A 275 25.50 -13.47 -19.37
N SER A 276 26.49 -13.69 -20.22
CA SER A 276 27.93 -13.70 -19.93
C SER A 276 28.46 -12.47 -19.21
N SER A 277 29.43 -12.72 -18.31
CA SER A 277 30.38 -11.74 -17.78
C SER A 277 30.85 -10.76 -18.85
N CYS A 278 30.46 -9.50 -18.71
CA CYS A 278 31.27 -8.42 -19.24
C CYS A 278 32.50 -8.33 -18.30
N ASP A 279 33.66 -8.61 -18.86
CA ASP A 279 35.01 -8.58 -18.27
C ASP A 279 35.48 -9.75 -17.37
N ASN A 280 36.43 -10.50 -17.94
CA ASN A 280 37.20 -11.60 -17.37
C ASN A 280 38.27 -11.14 -16.35
N THR A 281 38.05 -10.05 -15.61
CA THR A 281 39.09 -9.47 -14.75
C THR A 281 38.67 -9.34 -13.29
N SER A 282 38.39 -10.47 -12.65
CA SER A 282 38.90 -10.81 -11.30
C SER A 282 38.14 -12.01 -10.74
N ARG A 283 38.76 -13.19 -10.76
CA ARG A 283 38.37 -14.31 -9.91
C ARG A 283 38.72 -13.98 -8.45
N GLN A 284 37.80 -13.31 -7.75
CA GLN A 284 37.79 -13.26 -6.29
C GLN A 284 36.35 -13.49 -5.78
N ASN A 285 36.08 -14.73 -5.37
CA ASN A 285 35.15 -15.15 -4.32
C ASN A 285 33.87 -14.34 -4.05
N ASN A 286 33.02 -14.13 -5.08
CA ASN A 286 31.57 -14.02 -4.96
C ASN A 286 30.98 -14.10 -6.38
N THR A 287 30.23 -15.16 -6.67
CA THR A 287 29.65 -15.48 -7.98
C THR A 287 28.49 -14.53 -8.29
N GLU A 288 28.80 -13.39 -8.91
CA GLU A 288 27.82 -12.43 -9.43
C GLU A 288 27.13 -12.98 -10.68
N LYS A 289 25.81 -12.83 -10.77
CA LYS A 289 24.98 -13.17 -11.93
C LYS A 289 24.27 -11.92 -12.44
N GLN A 290 24.01 -11.91 -13.74
CA GLN A 290 23.29 -10.84 -14.41
C GLN A 290 22.03 -11.39 -15.08
N LEU A 291 20.90 -10.70 -14.87
CA LEU A 291 19.62 -10.95 -15.54
C LEU A 291 19.30 -9.74 -16.42
N CYS A 292 19.09 -9.97 -17.72
CA CYS A 292 18.62 -8.95 -18.66
C CYS A 292 17.14 -9.15 -18.94
N ILE A 293 16.33 -8.11 -18.71
CA ILE A 293 14.89 -8.15 -18.89
C ILE A 293 14.52 -7.11 -19.95
N SER A 294 13.98 -7.55 -21.08
CA SER A 294 13.48 -6.63 -22.11
C SER A 294 12.35 -5.77 -21.55
N THR A 295 12.35 -4.48 -21.90
CA THR A 295 11.24 -3.56 -21.59
C THR A 295 10.02 -3.80 -22.47
N ALA A 296 10.18 -4.47 -23.62
CA ALA A 296 9.07 -4.80 -24.51
C ALA A 296 8.11 -5.79 -23.85
N GLU A 297 6.81 -5.47 -23.88
CA GLU A 297 5.73 -6.28 -23.30
C GLU A 297 5.95 -6.58 -21.80
N THR A 298 6.68 -5.71 -21.09
CA THR A 298 7.00 -5.86 -19.66
C THR A 298 6.31 -4.78 -18.83
N LEU A 299 5.54 -5.23 -17.83
CA LEU A 299 4.91 -4.36 -16.84
C LEU A 299 5.86 -4.14 -15.66
N PHE A 300 6.40 -2.92 -15.54
CA PHE A 300 7.21 -2.53 -14.38
C PHE A 300 6.35 -1.94 -13.27
N ILE A 301 6.44 -2.50 -12.07
CA ILE A 301 5.62 -2.13 -10.92
C ILE A 301 6.52 -1.74 -9.75
N SER A 302 6.33 -0.53 -9.23
CA SER A 302 6.97 -0.08 -8.00
C SER A 302 6.12 -0.46 -6.78
N ALA A 303 6.63 -1.39 -5.98
CA ALA A 303 6.08 -1.82 -4.69
C ALA A 303 7.09 -1.56 -3.55
N ILE A 304 7.80 -0.44 -3.62
CA ILE A 304 8.89 -0.07 -2.69
C ILE A 304 8.42 0.49 -1.34
N GLY A 305 7.11 0.48 -1.09
CA GLY A 305 6.48 0.96 0.13
C GLY A 305 5.49 2.10 -0.10
N THR A 306 4.95 2.59 1.01
CA THR A 306 3.96 3.66 1.05
C THR A 306 4.38 4.72 2.07
N GLU A 307 3.78 5.89 1.98
CA GLU A 307 3.97 7.03 2.89
C GLU A 307 2.61 7.68 3.17
N GLY A 308 2.51 8.47 4.22
CA GLY A 308 1.31 9.21 4.57
C GLY A 308 0.89 10.18 3.47
N CYS A 309 -0.42 10.33 3.26
CA CYS A 309 -0.94 11.27 2.29
C CYS A 309 -1.28 12.60 2.98
N ILE A 310 -0.62 13.71 2.63
CA ILE A 310 -0.97 15.04 3.14
C ILE A 310 -1.53 15.86 1.98
N PRO A 311 -2.74 16.43 2.09
CA PRO A 311 -3.25 17.40 1.13
C PRO A 311 -2.30 18.59 0.97
N GLU A 312 -2.32 19.27 -0.18
CA GLU A 312 -1.55 20.51 -0.31
C GLU A 312 -1.98 21.51 0.77
N ASN A 313 -1.02 22.24 1.32
CA ASN A 313 -1.28 23.14 2.43
C ASN A 313 -0.19 24.21 2.56
N ASP A 314 -0.51 25.27 3.31
CA ASP A 314 0.43 26.34 3.68
C ASP A 314 0.95 26.23 5.13
N ILE A 315 0.69 25.10 5.80
CA ILE A 315 0.99 24.88 7.22
C ILE A 315 2.42 24.31 7.35
N PRO A 316 3.44 25.10 7.76
CA PRO A 316 4.83 24.67 7.65
C PRO A 316 5.20 23.45 8.53
N SER A 317 4.44 23.23 9.61
CA SER A 317 4.62 22.09 10.52
C SER A 317 3.97 20.80 10.00
N LEU A 318 3.07 20.87 9.02
CA LEU A 318 2.35 19.70 8.50
C LEU A 318 3.15 19.08 7.34
N LYS A 319 4.10 18.21 7.70
CA LYS A 319 4.99 17.51 6.77
C LYS A 319 5.25 16.08 7.24
N LEU A 320 5.63 15.23 6.30
CA LEU A 320 6.09 13.88 6.61
C LEU A 320 7.52 13.91 7.17
N ASN A 321 7.79 13.07 8.16
CA ASN A 321 9.12 12.79 8.68
C ASN A 321 9.86 11.78 7.78
N HIS A 322 11.08 11.41 8.17
CA HIS A 322 11.92 10.47 7.42
C HIS A 322 11.35 9.04 7.33
N GLU A 323 10.43 8.67 8.23
CA GLU A 323 9.75 7.38 8.21
C GLU A 323 8.47 7.40 7.33
N GLY A 324 8.02 8.59 6.92
CA GLY A 324 6.91 8.78 6.01
C GLY A 324 5.56 9.01 6.69
N PHE A 325 5.51 9.53 7.91
CA PHE A 325 4.28 9.91 8.61
C PHE A 325 4.43 11.28 9.30
N VAL A 326 3.36 11.83 9.89
CA VAL A 326 3.40 13.13 10.57
C VAL A 326 3.78 12.96 12.04
N ASP A 327 4.78 13.71 12.51
CA ASP A 327 5.18 13.73 13.91
C ASP A 327 4.03 14.20 14.81
N ASN A 328 3.70 13.40 15.82
CA ASN A 328 2.59 13.65 16.71
C ASN A 328 2.80 13.02 18.10
N VAL A 329 2.05 13.50 19.08
CA VAL A 329 1.92 12.86 20.39
C VAL A 329 0.45 12.53 20.63
N LYS A 330 0.09 11.25 20.58
CA LYS A 330 -1.31 10.78 20.66
C LYS A 330 -2.23 11.52 19.69
N GLY A 331 -1.78 11.64 18.44
CA GLY A 331 -2.48 12.32 17.36
C GLY A 331 -2.42 13.86 17.39
N LYS A 332 -1.93 14.49 18.46
CA LYS A 332 -1.73 15.96 18.50
C LYS A 332 -0.47 16.35 17.72
N THR A 333 -0.60 17.31 16.80
CA THR A 333 0.55 17.91 16.11
C THR A 333 1.10 19.12 16.89
N GLY A 334 2.15 19.75 16.37
CA GLY A 334 2.67 21.01 16.93
C GLY A 334 1.75 22.23 16.72
N LEU A 335 0.72 22.13 15.87
CA LEU A 335 -0.26 23.19 15.63
C LEU A 335 -1.54 22.91 16.42
N SER A 336 -1.99 23.88 17.20
CA SER A 336 -3.24 23.77 17.97
C SER A 336 -4.43 23.51 17.05
N GLY A 337 -5.31 22.59 17.45
CA GLY A 337 -6.48 22.19 16.67
C GLY A 337 -6.20 21.29 15.45
N LEU A 338 -4.93 20.99 15.13
CA LEU A 338 -4.56 20.05 14.08
C LEU A 338 -4.18 18.68 14.65
N TYR A 339 -4.91 17.66 14.22
CA TYR A 339 -4.74 16.28 14.63
C TYR A 339 -4.50 15.37 13.42
N VAL A 340 -3.76 14.29 13.66
CA VAL A 340 -3.50 13.22 12.68
C VAL A 340 -3.87 11.88 13.31
N CYS A 341 -4.41 10.96 12.53
CA CYS A 341 -4.73 9.62 13.02
C CYS A 341 -4.46 8.52 11.98
N GLY A 342 -4.57 7.27 12.41
CA GLY A 342 -4.31 6.11 11.56
C GLY A 342 -2.88 6.08 11.04
N THR A 343 -2.72 5.62 9.80
CA THR A 343 -1.38 5.45 9.20
C THR A 343 -0.65 6.78 8.97
N LEU A 344 -1.37 7.89 8.79
CA LEU A 344 -0.74 9.21 8.74
C LEU A 344 -0.06 9.59 10.06
N ALA A 345 -0.55 9.05 11.19
CA ALA A 345 0.04 9.20 12.51
C ALA A 345 1.06 8.10 12.87
N GLY A 346 1.40 7.21 11.93
CA GLY A 346 2.35 6.11 12.14
C GLY A 346 1.71 4.78 12.58
N ALA A 347 0.38 4.69 12.68
CA ALA A 347 -0.27 3.42 13.04
C ALA A 347 -0.15 2.38 11.91
N ARG A 348 0.27 1.16 12.27
CA ARG A 348 0.45 0.05 11.31
C ARG A 348 -0.86 -0.66 10.96
N SER A 349 -1.86 -0.57 11.83
CA SER A 349 -3.21 -1.08 11.62
C SER A 349 -4.23 -0.25 12.37
N VAL A 350 -5.52 -0.49 12.11
CA VAL A 350 -6.61 0.12 12.86
C VAL A 350 -6.55 -0.23 14.35
N ASN A 351 -6.08 -1.44 14.69
CA ASN A 351 -5.94 -1.90 16.08
C ASN A 351 -4.70 -1.32 16.80
N ASP A 352 -3.76 -0.72 16.06
CA ASP A 352 -2.62 0.03 16.62
C ASP A 352 -2.92 1.52 16.77
N MET A 353 -4.07 1.97 16.29
CA MET A 353 -4.42 3.38 16.35
C MET A 353 -4.56 3.80 17.81
N GLN A 354 -3.69 4.71 18.24
CA GLN A 354 -3.83 5.36 19.52
C GLN A 354 -5.06 6.26 19.51
N ILE A 355 -5.76 6.34 20.64
CA ILE A 355 -6.87 7.27 20.81
C ILE A 355 -6.32 8.69 20.71
N THR A 356 -6.79 9.47 19.73
CA THR A 356 -6.37 10.87 19.56
C THR A 356 -6.85 11.69 20.76
N GLU A 357 -5.99 12.33 21.52
CA GLU A 357 -6.47 13.25 22.57
C GLU A 357 -6.88 14.56 21.89
N TYR A 358 -8.11 15.05 22.11
CA TYR A 358 -8.55 16.35 21.59
C TYR A 358 -8.11 17.50 22.50
#